data_AF-A0A1I8CQH6-F1
#
_entry.id   AF-A0A1I8CQH6-F1
#
_cell.length_a   1.000
_cell.length_b   1.000
_cell.length_c   1.000
_cell.angle_alpha   90.00
_cell.angle_beta   90.00
_cell.angle_gamma   90.00
#
_symmetry.space_group_name_H-M   'P 1'
#
loop_
_entity.id
_entity.type
_entity.pdbx_description
1 polymer ?
#
loop_
_entity_poly.entity_id
_entity_poly.type
_entity_poly.pdbx_seq_one_letter_code
_entity_poly.pdbx_strand_id
1 'polypeptide(L)'
;MYHQKMLHMDASKNPNIKVFTSLDAAYGFNKGDLGIEIKKGSCCEAVCFKVHKEVMTANSLYWKNLMESDVDMSEGMYPFEFDEESFRKLLNLLYKGKCFLAEDKIPAFMRILDFFSFDEVLKTAYEQILPHICESNAVELFVQFNRTISVPPPNMEKVRRVVIENFSAVARVSLFYLFKEEEIVDLIKEDKININEQDLIDVLVWYSNNFNCASDLSNEQRGTVLERLLKYVRFQHIDGEYINLHFSAIKLLHRPAIQQLIQFAIDGKKIGSDNQLPIQMRGPKREAY
;
A
#
# COMPACT_ATOMS: atom_id res chain seq x y z
N MET A 1 -7.80 -4.61 23.90
CA MET A 1 -8.84 -4.18 22.94
C MET A 1 -8.33 -2.94 22.22
N TYR A 2 -7.84 -3.08 20.98
CA TYR A 2 -7.53 -1.90 20.17
C TYR A 2 -8.85 -1.25 19.78
N HIS A 3 -9.07 0.01 20.18
CA HIS A 3 -10.18 0.80 19.64
C HIS A 3 -9.87 1.09 18.17
N GLN A 4 -10.57 0.42 17.27
CA GLN A 4 -10.48 0.68 15.84
C GLN A 4 -10.97 2.11 15.61
N LYS A 5 -10.07 2.99 15.22
CA LYS A 5 -10.42 4.39 14.94
C LYS A 5 -11.32 4.42 13.71
N MET A 6 -12.38 5.20 13.81
CA MET A 6 -13.38 5.34 12.76
C MET A 6 -13.23 6.71 12.11
N LEU A 7 -13.06 6.72 10.79
CA LEU A 7 -13.19 7.91 9.95
C LEU A 7 -14.69 8.20 9.73
N HIS A 8 -15.10 9.43 10.02
CA HIS A 8 -16.41 9.95 9.62
C HIS A 8 -16.27 10.68 8.28
N MET A 9 -16.76 10.04 7.22
CA MET A 9 -16.82 10.65 5.90
C MET A 9 -18.13 11.40 5.71
N ASP A 10 -18.01 12.60 5.15
CA ASP A 10 -19.15 13.50 4.90
C ASP A 10 -19.11 14.02 3.45
N ALA A 11 -20.13 13.67 2.68
CA ALA A 11 -20.29 14.09 1.28
C ALA A 11 -20.71 15.56 1.15
N SER A 12 -21.30 16.16 2.20
CA SER A 12 -21.72 17.57 2.16
C SER A 12 -20.56 18.55 2.01
N LYS A 13 -19.33 18.09 2.26
CA LYS A 13 -18.10 18.85 2.04
C LYS A 13 -17.77 19.07 0.56
N ASN A 14 -18.38 18.32 -0.36
CA ASN A 14 -18.24 18.52 -1.79
C ASN A 14 -19.61 18.67 -2.46
N PRO A 15 -19.98 19.87 -2.95
CA PRO A 15 -21.30 20.13 -3.55
C PRO A 15 -21.52 19.38 -4.86
N ASN A 16 -20.47 18.83 -5.48
CA ASN A 16 -20.59 18.04 -6.70
C ASN A 16 -21.06 16.60 -6.44
N ILE A 17 -21.00 16.13 -5.18
CA ILE A 17 -21.52 14.82 -4.82
C ILE A 17 -23.03 14.91 -4.64
N LYS A 18 -23.77 14.17 -5.45
CA LYS A 18 -25.23 14.09 -5.36
C LYS A 18 -25.62 13.06 -4.31
N VAL A 19 -26.31 13.52 -3.27
CA VAL A 19 -26.80 12.68 -2.17
C VAL A 19 -28.31 12.47 -2.29
N PHE A 20 -28.75 11.22 -2.10
CA PHE A 20 -30.14 10.79 -2.34
C PHE A 20 -30.90 10.45 -1.05
N THR A 21 -30.88 11.35 -0.07
CA THR A 21 -31.50 11.14 1.25
C THR A 21 -33.01 10.92 1.19
N SER A 22 -33.70 11.64 0.30
CA SER A 22 -35.14 11.48 0.08
C SER A 22 -35.48 10.10 -0.47
N LEU A 23 -34.64 9.55 -1.35
CA LEU A 23 -34.81 8.23 -1.94
C LEU A 23 -34.60 7.12 -0.90
N ASP A 24 -33.58 7.25 -0.04
CA ASP A 24 -33.37 6.33 1.09
C ASP A 24 -34.55 6.35 2.05
N ALA A 25 -35.08 7.54 2.38
CA ALA A 25 -36.22 7.68 3.27
C ALA A 25 -37.50 7.05 2.69
N ALA A 26 -37.72 7.16 1.38
CA ALA A 26 -38.93 6.66 0.72
C ALA A 26 -38.88 5.14 0.44
N TYR A 27 -37.74 4.62 0.00
CA TYR A 27 -37.64 3.25 -0.53
C TYR A 27 -36.58 2.40 0.16
N GLY A 28 -35.56 3.01 0.75
CA GLY A 28 -34.38 2.35 1.34
C GLY A 28 -33.32 1.99 0.30
N PHE A 29 -32.05 2.12 0.66
CA PHE A 29 -30.90 1.97 -0.26
C PHE A 29 -30.71 0.60 -0.94
N ASN A 30 -31.44 -0.45 -0.53
CA ASN A 30 -31.33 -1.83 -1.03
C ASN A 30 -32.60 -2.32 -1.76
N LYS A 31 -33.39 -1.41 -2.33
CA LYS A 31 -34.63 -1.75 -3.05
C LYS A 31 -34.65 -1.27 -4.51
N GLY A 32 -33.51 -0.90 -5.08
CA GLY A 32 -33.45 -0.49 -6.47
C GLY A 32 -33.40 -1.68 -7.45
N ASP A 33 -33.49 -1.35 -8.73
CA ASP A 33 -33.63 -2.34 -9.81
C ASP A 33 -32.28 -2.81 -10.38
N LEU A 34 -31.16 -2.18 -10.01
CA LEU A 34 -29.83 -2.61 -10.41
C LEU A 34 -29.25 -3.55 -9.35
N GLY A 35 -29.05 -4.82 -9.72
CA GLY A 35 -28.29 -5.77 -8.90
C GLY A 35 -26.79 -5.64 -9.16
N ILE A 36 -26.00 -5.39 -8.11
CA ILE A 36 -24.54 -5.37 -8.16
C ILE A 36 -24.02 -6.46 -7.25
N GLU A 37 -23.33 -7.45 -7.83
CA GLU A 37 -22.76 -8.55 -7.08
C GLU A 37 -21.32 -8.25 -6.66
N ILE A 38 -21.05 -8.30 -5.35
CA ILE A 38 -19.72 -8.12 -4.77
C ILE A 38 -19.30 -9.42 -4.10
N LYS A 39 -18.07 -9.87 -4.37
CA LYS A 39 -17.51 -11.11 -3.81
C LYS A 39 -16.14 -10.84 -3.21
N LYS A 40 -15.88 -11.36 -2.00
CA LYS A 40 -14.56 -11.30 -1.38
C LYS A 40 -13.81 -12.62 -1.58
N GLY A 41 -12.94 -12.66 -2.59
CA GLY A 41 -12.13 -13.83 -2.92
C GLY A 41 -12.96 -15.01 -3.47
N SER A 42 -12.27 -16.10 -3.81
CA SER A 42 -12.89 -17.25 -4.49
C SER A 42 -13.84 -18.08 -3.63
N CYS A 43 -13.68 -18.08 -2.30
CA CYS A 43 -14.36 -18.99 -1.37
C CYS A 43 -15.68 -18.48 -0.76
N CYS A 44 -16.04 -17.21 -0.93
CA CYS A 44 -17.26 -16.65 -0.33
C CYS A 44 -18.42 -16.58 -1.34
N GLU A 45 -19.67 -16.67 -0.88
CA GLU A 45 -20.81 -16.36 -1.75
C GLU A 45 -20.82 -14.86 -2.10
N ALA A 46 -21.29 -14.53 -3.31
CA ALA A 46 -21.43 -13.14 -3.72
C ALA A 46 -22.63 -12.50 -3.02
N VAL A 47 -22.48 -11.25 -2.59
CA VAL A 47 -23.55 -10.45 -2.02
C VAL A 47 -24.10 -9.52 -3.07
N CYS A 48 -25.41 -9.62 -3.34
CA CYS A 48 -26.11 -8.76 -4.27
C CYS A 48 -26.65 -7.50 -3.57
N PHE A 49 -26.22 -6.34 -4.05
CA PHE A 49 -26.74 -5.03 -3.66
C PHE A 49 -27.75 -4.53 -4.68
N LYS A 50 -28.97 -4.23 -4.24
CA LYS A 50 -30.05 -3.72 -5.09
C LYS A 50 -30.13 -2.20 -5.02
N VAL A 51 -29.54 -1.51 -5.98
CA VAL A 51 -29.37 -0.05 -5.97
C VAL A 51 -30.18 0.63 -7.06
N HIS A 52 -30.57 1.89 -6.84
CA HIS A 52 -31.23 2.70 -7.85
C HIS A 52 -30.20 3.19 -8.88
N LYS A 53 -30.48 2.97 -10.17
CA LYS A 53 -29.57 3.32 -11.28
C LYS A 53 -29.14 4.79 -11.22
N GLU A 54 -30.09 5.69 -10.97
CA GLU A 54 -29.86 7.13 -10.87
C GLU A 54 -28.82 7.51 -9.81
N VAL A 55 -28.75 6.79 -8.69
CA VAL A 55 -27.78 7.07 -7.62
C VAL A 55 -26.36 6.81 -8.10
N MET A 56 -26.18 5.72 -8.87
CA MET A 56 -24.88 5.30 -9.39
C MET A 56 -24.44 6.20 -10.55
N THR A 57 -25.32 6.44 -11.53
CA THR A 57 -24.99 7.24 -12.73
C THR A 57 -24.79 8.72 -12.41
N ALA A 58 -25.42 9.23 -11.34
CA ALA A 58 -25.27 10.60 -10.90
C ALA A 58 -23.87 10.94 -10.36
N ASN A 59 -23.15 9.95 -9.83
CA ASN A 59 -21.88 10.16 -9.12
C ASN A 59 -20.70 9.37 -9.72
N SER A 60 -20.93 8.45 -10.66
CA SER A 60 -19.89 7.65 -11.28
C SER A 60 -19.98 7.67 -12.80
N LEU A 61 -18.85 7.96 -13.45
CA LEU A 61 -18.74 7.89 -14.91
C LEU A 61 -18.81 6.45 -15.43
N TYR A 62 -18.27 5.48 -14.70
CA TYR A 62 -18.33 4.05 -15.07
C TYR A 62 -19.78 3.60 -15.25
N TRP A 63 -20.60 3.78 -14.22
CA TRP A 63 -22.00 3.40 -14.23
C TRP A 63 -22.81 4.21 -15.25
N LYS A 64 -22.51 5.50 -15.44
CA LYS A 64 -23.15 6.30 -16.48
C LYS A 64 -22.91 5.71 -17.87
N ASN A 65 -21.64 5.46 -18.22
CA ASN A 65 -21.27 4.89 -19.52
C ASN A 65 -21.84 3.48 -19.70
N LEU A 66 -21.81 2.65 -18.66
CA LEU A 66 -22.36 1.29 -18.71
C LEU A 66 -23.87 1.29 -18.98
N MET A 67 -24.62 2.22 -18.39
CA MET A 67 -26.07 2.34 -18.61
C MET A 67 -26.44 2.96 -19.96
N GLU A 68 -25.55 3.78 -20.53
CA GLU A 68 -25.71 4.36 -21.86
C GLU A 68 -25.23 3.40 -22.97
N SER A 69 -24.54 2.31 -22.60
CA SER A 69 -24.06 1.30 -23.54
C SER A 69 -25.13 0.25 -23.86
N ASP A 70 -25.03 -0.35 -25.05
CA ASP A 70 -25.87 -1.49 -25.47
C ASP A 70 -25.46 -2.82 -24.79
N VAL A 71 -24.65 -2.78 -23.72
CA VAL A 71 -24.23 -3.99 -23.01
C VAL A 71 -25.43 -4.56 -22.26
N ASP A 72 -25.85 -5.76 -22.66
CA ASP A 72 -26.92 -6.48 -21.99
C ASP A 72 -26.46 -6.93 -20.59
N MET A 73 -26.92 -6.22 -19.56
CA MET A 73 -26.63 -6.54 -18.17
C MET A 73 -27.50 -7.68 -17.62
N SER A 74 -28.40 -8.25 -18.44
CA SER A 74 -29.22 -9.41 -18.05
C SER A 74 -28.45 -10.74 -18.10
N GLU A 75 -27.39 -10.83 -18.91
CA GLU A 75 -26.39 -11.89 -18.82
C GLU A 75 -25.37 -11.54 -17.72
N GLY A 76 -25.78 -11.82 -16.48
CA GLY A 76 -25.07 -11.61 -15.21
C GLY A 76 -23.62 -11.14 -15.30
N MET A 77 -23.39 -9.87 -14.97
CA MET A 77 -22.04 -9.38 -14.68
C MET A 77 -21.42 -10.28 -13.61
N TYR A 78 -20.23 -10.83 -13.89
CA TYR A 78 -19.47 -11.56 -12.88
C TYR A 78 -19.33 -10.72 -11.60
N PRO A 79 -19.42 -11.32 -10.41
CA PRO A 79 -19.25 -10.60 -9.16
C PRO A 79 -17.93 -9.84 -9.14
N PHE A 80 -17.98 -8.57 -8.76
CA PHE A 80 -16.78 -7.77 -8.60
C PHE A 80 -16.01 -8.19 -7.35
N GLU A 81 -14.70 -8.31 -7.47
CA GLU A 81 -13.84 -8.74 -6.37
C GLU A 81 -13.48 -7.58 -5.43
N PHE A 82 -14.41 -7.20 -4.55
CA PHE A 82 -14.22 -6.12 -3.58
C PHE A 82 -14.67 -6.51 -2.16
N ASP A 83 -14.22 -5.71 -1.19
CA ASP A 83 -14.70 -5.82 0.19
C ASP A 83 -16.14 -5.29 0.29
N GLU A 84 -17.07 -6.19 0.60
CA GLU A 84 -18.50 -5.90 0.71
C GLU A 84 -18.80 -4.74 1.66
N GLU A 85 -18.13 -4.69 2.81
CA GLU A 85 -18.35 -3.64 3.79
C GLU A 85 -17.98 -2.27 3.21
N SER A 86 -16.84 -2.19 2.53
CA SER A 86 -16.37 -0.96 1.88
C SER A 86 -17.36 -0.48 0.81
N PHE A 87 -17.92 -1.40 0.00
CA PHE A 87 -18.98 -1.05 -0.96
C PHE A 87 -20.26 -0.57 -0.27
N ARG A 88 -20.66 -1.22 0.83
CA ARG A 88 -21.80 -0.77 1.66
C ARG A 88 -21.56 0.63 2.25
N LYS A 89 -20.33 0.98 2.64
CA LYS A 89 -20.00 2.34 3.11
C LYS A 89 -20.13 3.38 1.99
N LEU A 90 -19.75 3.03 0.76
CA LEU A 90 -19.98 3.89 -0.41
C LEU A 90 -21.47 4.15 -0.60
N LEU A 91 -22.31 3.10 -0.58
CA LEU A 91 -23.75 3.29 -0.71
C LEU A 91 -24.32 4.15 0.43
N ASN A 92 -23.89 3.94 1.68
CA ASN A 92 -24.31 4.83 2.78
C ASN A 92 -23.91 6.29 2.52
N LEU A 93 -22.72 6.53 1.97
CA LEU A 93 -22.28 7.88 1.62
C LEU A 93 -23.19 8.51 0.54
N LEU A 94 -23.52 7.77 -0.52
CA LEU A 94 -24.36 8.27 -1.64
C LEU A 94 -25.84 8.46 -1.24
N TYR A 95 -26.39 7.58 -0.41
CA TYR A 95 -27.79 7.67 0.01
C TYR A 95 -27.99 8.59 1.21
N LYS A 96 -27.09 8.54 2.20
CA LYS A 96 -27.27 9.24 3.50
C LYS A 96 -26.38 10.47 3.65
N GLY A 97 -25.45 10.68 2.72
CA GLY A 97 -24.49 11.78 2.75
C GLY A 97 -23.32 11.57 3.71
N LYS A 98 -23.34 10.48 4.49
CA LYS A 98 -22.33 10.20 5.50
C LYS A 98 -22.12 8.71 5.71
N CYS A 99 -20.89 8.33 6.04
CA CYS A 99 -20.57 6.97 6.46
C CYS A 99 -19.44 6.94 7.49
N PHE A 100 -19.38 5.85 8.25
CA PHE A 100 -18.28 5.55 9.17
C PHE A 100 -17.43 4.43 8.59
N LEU A 101 -16.16 4.72 8.34
CA LEU A 101 -15.19 3.82 7.74
C LEU A 101 -14.09 3.51 8.75
N ALA A 102 -13.78 2.22 8.95
CA ALA A 102 -12.64 1.85 9.79
C ALA A 102 -11.31 2.13 9.07
N GLU A 103 -10.26 2.49 9.80
CA GLU A 103 -8.97 2.88 9.20
C GLU A 103 -8.33 1.79 8.32
N ASP A 104 -8.49 0.52 8.66
CA ASP A 104 -8.05 -0.65 7.88
C ASP A 104 -8.86 -0.88 6.59
N LYS A 105 -10.06 -0.29 6.49
CA LYS A 105 -10.92 -0.39 5.29
C LYS A 105 -10.68 0.73 4.29
N ILE A 106 -9.91 1.75 4.66
CA ILE A 106 -9.56 2.88 3.79
C ILE A 106 -9.00 2.43 2.43
N PRO A 107 -8.02 1.52 2.35
CA PRO A 107 -7.46 1.11 1.05
C PRO A 107 -8.50 0.43 0.15
N ALA A 108 -9.34 -0.44 0.70
CA ALA A 108 -10.38 -1.13 -0.07
C ALA A 108 -11.45 -0.14 -0.58
N PHE A 109 -11.82 0.82 0.26
CA PHE A 109 -12.76 1.89 -0.10
C PHE A 109 -12.22 2.76 -1.24
N MET A 110 -10.97 3.22 -1.15
CA MET A 110 -10.33 4.03 -2.19
C MET A 110 -10.30 3.30 -3.54
N ARG A 111 -9.97 2.00 -3.54
CA ARG A 111 -9.96 1.18 -4.75
C ARG A 111 -11.32 1.09 -5.44
N ILE A 112 -12.39 0.96 -4.66
CA ILE A 112 -13.77 0.92 -5.20
C ILE A 112 -14.11 2.26 -5.88
N LEU A 113 -13.77 3.38 -5.24
CA LEU A 113 -14.05 4.71 -5.78
C LEU A 113 -13.34 4.94 -7.12
N ASP A 114 -12.06 4.59 -7.19
CA ASP A 114 -11.24 4.71 -8.40
C ASP A 114 -11.73 3.78 -9.52
N PHE A 115 -11.94 2.49 -9.20
CA PHE A 115 -12.36 1.48 -10.19
C PHE A 115 -13.70 1.83 -10.84
N PHE A 116 -14.69 2.26 -10.04
CA PHE A 116 -15.99 2.68 -10.54
C PHE A 116 -16.06 4.16 -10.92
N SER A 117 -14.92 4.87 -11.01
CA SER A 117 -14.84 6.28 -11.45
C SER A 117 -15.79 7.22 -10.69
N PHE A 118 -15.81 7.11 -9.36
CA PHE A 118 -16.49 8.04 -8.45
C PHE A 118 -15.60 9.25 -8.14
N ASP A 119 -15.17 9.98 -9.17
CA ASP A 119 -14.06 10.95 -9.09
C ASP A 119 -14.27 12.04 -8.03
N GLU A 120 -15.48 12.61 -7.92
CA GLU A 120 -15.79 13.64 -6.92
C GLU A 120 -15.80 13.08 -5.49
N VAL A 121 -16.23 11.83 -5.33
CA VAL A 121 -16.16 11.12 -4.04
C VAL A 121 -14.71 10.78 -3.69
N LEU A 122 -13.91 10.36 -4.67
CA LEU A 122 -12.49 10.04 -4.50
C LEU A 122 -11.68 11.27 -4.09
N LYS A 123 -11.91 12.42 -4.74
CA LYS A 123 -11.32 13.71 -4.35
C LYS A 123 -11.64 14.06 -2.89
N THR A 124 -12.90 13.93 -2.52
CA THR A 124 -13.39 14.17 -1.16
C THR A 124 -12.79 13.19 -0.15
N ALA A 125 -12.58 11.95 -0.56
CA ALA A 125 -11.94 10.92 0.26
C ALA A 125 -10.46 11.26 0.52
N TYR A 126 -9.71 11.72 -0.48
CA TYR A 126 -8.31 12.13 -0.30
C TYR A 126 -8.13 13.16 0.83
N GLU A 127 -8.98 14.18 0.87
CA GLU A 127 -8.90 15.24 1.88
C GLU A 127 -9.23 14.71 3.28
N GLN A 128 -10.24 13.84 3.39
CA GLN A 128 -10.73 13.36 4.68
C GLN A 128 -9.93 12.19 5.25
N ILE A 129 -9.25 11.41 4.40
CA ILE A 129 -8.43 10.27 4.82
C ILE A 129 -7.05 10.71 5.32
N LEU A 130 -6.54 11.88 4.90
CA LEU A 130 -5.18 12.33 5.24
C LEU A 130 -4.82 12.24 6.74
N PRO A 131 -5.72 12.61 7.69
CA PRO A 131 -5.46 12.49 9.13
C PRO A 131 -5.49 11.04 9.66
N HIS A 132 -6.00 10.10 8.86
CA HIS A 132 -6.25 8.70 9.20
C HIS A 132 -5.26 7.74 8.52
N ILE A 133 -4.28 8.26 7.79
CA ILE A 133 -3.16 7.46 7.28
C ILE A 133 -2.28 7.08 8.46
N CYS A 134 -2.15 5.78 8.70
CA CYS A 134 -1.47 5.19 9.85
C CYS A 134 -0.83 3.86 9.46
N GLU A 135 -0.11 3.22 10.39
CA GLU A 135 0.61 1.96 10.15
C GLU A 135 -0.27 0.84 9.59
N SER A 136 -1.54 0.76 10.02
CA SER A 136 -2.44 -0.33 9.63
C SER A 136 -2.93 -0.26 8.19
N ASN A 137 -2.84 0.90 7.54
CA ASN A 137 -3.31 1.10 6.16
C ASN A 137 -2.23 1.62 5.20
N ALA A 138 -1.14 2.20 5.72
CA ALA A 138 -0.11 2.85 4.92
C ALA A 138 0.56 1.91 3.92
N VAL A 139 0.81 0.64 4.28
CA VAL A 139 1.46 -0.33 3.36
C VAL A 139 0.58 -0.60 2.13
N GLU A 140 -0.70 -0.88 2.36
CA GLU A 140 -1.62 -1.16 1.27
C GLU A 140 -1.88 0.10 0.43
N LEU A 141 -2.03 1.27 1.07
CA LEU A 141 -2.15 2.55 0.36
C LEU A 141 -0.91 2.83 -0.49
N PHE A 142 0.29 2.59 0.02
CA PHE A 142 1.54 2.79 -0.72
C PHE A 142 1.58 1.92 -1.97
N VAL A 143 1.20 0.65 -1.87
CA VAL A 143 1.12 -0.26 -3.03
C VAL A 143 0.08 0.23 -4.05
N GLN A 144 -1.10 0.62 -3.59
CA GLN A 144 -2.19 1.07 -4.47
C GLN A 144 -1.84 2.37 -5.19
N PHE A 145 -1.27 3.35 -4.48
CA PHE A 145 -0.93 4.66 -5.03
C PHE A 145 0.21 4.61 -6.06
N ASN A 146 1.10 3.63 -5.97
CA ASN A 146 2.16 3.43 -6.96
C ASN A 146 1.71 2.62 -8.20
N ARG A 147 0.49 2.09 -8.22
CA ARG A 147 0.10 1.06 -9.22
C ARG A 147 -1.26 1.27 -9.85
N THR A 148 -2.28 1.44 -9.01
CA THR A 148 -3.68 1.28 -9.42
C THR A 148 -4.44 2.58 -9.38
N ILE A 149 -4.12 3.48 -8.45
CA ILE A 149 -4.93 4.67 -8.18
C ILE A 149 -4.08 5.93 -8.43
N SER A 150 -4.61 6.88 -9.20
CA SER A 150 -3.99 8.20 -9.36
C SER A 150 -4.25 9.07 -8.14
N VAL A 151 -3.19 9.51 -7.47
CA VAL A 151 -3.26 10.20 -6.17
C VAL A 151 -2.65 11.60 -6.21
N PRO A 152 -3.24 12.60 -5.52
CA PRO A 152 -2.59 13.90 -5.34
C PRO A 152 -1.25 13.80 -4.60
N PRO A 153 -0.23 14.59 -4.98
CA PRO A 153 1.09 14.54 -4.34
C PRO A 153 1.10 14.62 -2.80
N PRO A 154 0.28 15.47 -2.13
CA PRO A 154 0.27 15.55 -0.67
C PRO A 154 -0.12 14.25 0.03
N ASN A 155 -1.07 13.50 -0.54
CA ASN A 155 -1.53 12.22 -0.01
C ASN A 155 -0.44 11.16 -0.14
N MET A 156 0.22 11.12 -1.31
CA MET A 156 1.34 10.23 -1.55
C MET A 156 2.51 10.51 -0.60
N GLU A 157 2.85 11.79 -0.39
CA GLU A 157 3.90 12.19 0.54
C GLU A 157 3.58 11.78 1.99
N LYS A 158 2.32 11.94 2.42
CA LYS A 158 1.88 11.52 3.75
C LYS A 158 1.97 10.00 3.95
N VAL A 159 1.52 9.21 2.98
CA VAL A 159 1.66 7.74 3.04
C VAL A 159 3.14 7.35 3.10
N ARG A 160 3.97 7.91 2.21
CA ARG A 160 5.41 7.66 2.20
C ARG A 160 6.06 7.98 3.54
N ARG A 161 5.71 9.12 4.14
CA ARG A 161 6.23 9.53 5.45
C ARG A 161 5.88 8.51 6.54
N VAL A 162 4.63 8.07 6.61
CA VAL A 162 4.19 7.06 7.60
C VAL A 162 4.92 5.73 7.39
N VAL A 163 5.17 5.32 6.14
CA VAL A 163 5.97 4.14 5.82
C VAL A 163 7.42 4.27 6.31
N ILE A 164 8.05 5.43 6.12
CA ILE A 164 9.43 5.70 6.57
C ILE A 164 9.51 5.72 8.10
N GLU A 165 8.62 6.45 8.76
CA GLU A 165 8.56 6.61 10.21
C GLU A 165 8.26 5.28 10.94
N ASN A 166 7.69 4.29 10.25
CA ASN A 166 7.32 2.99 10.83
C ASN A 166 7.93 1.81 10.06
N PHE A 167 9.05 2.03 9.36
CA PHE A 167 9.60 1.07 8.41
C PHE A 167 9.87 -0.30 9.02
N SER A 168 10.41 -0.36 10.25
CA SER A 168 10.66 -1.63 10.97
C SER A 168 9.40 -2.50 11.16
N ALA A 169 8.23 -1.88 11.37
CA ALA A 169 6.96 -2.58 11.48
C ALA A 169 6.39 -2.92 10.10
N VAL A 170 6.43 -1.96 9.17
CA VAL A 170 5.94 -2.10 7.80
C VAL A 170 6.65 -3.21 7.03
N ALA A 171 7.97 -3.33 7.19
CA ALA A 171 8.79 -4.32 6.50
C ALA A 171 8.45 -5.78 6.85
N ARG A 172 7.71 -6.01 7.95
CA ARG A 172 7.26 -7.34 8.38
C ARG A 172 5.90 -7.72 7.80
N VAL A 173 5.20 -6.77 7.19
CA VAL A 173 3.88 -7.00 6.57
C VAL A 173 4.07 -7.72 5.23
N SER A 174 3.28 -8.76 4.96
CA SER A 174 3.38 -9.55 3.73
C SER A 174 3.21 -8.73 2.44
N LEU A 175 2.47 -7.62 2.49
CA LEU A 175 2.31 -6.70 1.35
C LEU A 175 3.61 -5.97 1.00
N PHE A 176 4.59 -5.90 1.90
CA PHE A 176 5.87 -5.24 1.65
C PHE A 176 6.62 -5.85 0.46
N TYR A 177 6.50 -7.15 0.24
CA TYR A 177 7.15 -7.83 -0.90
C TYR A 177 6.57 -7.46 -2.26
N LEU A 178 5.39 -6.85 -2.25
CA LEU A 178 4.82 -6.37 -3.48
C LEU A 178 5.63 -5.20 -4.00
N PHE A 179 6.32 -4.43 -3.13
CA PHE A 179 7.07 -3.22 -3.49
C PHE A 179 8.08 -3.53 -4.59
N LYS A 180 8.26 -2.59 -5.50
CA LYS A 180 9.29 -2.68 -6.53
C LYS A 180 10.65 -2.35 -5.93
N GLU A 181 11.72 -2.79 -6.58
CA GLU A 181 13.08 -2.52 -6.11
C GLU A 181 13.35 -1.01 -6.01
N GLU A 182 12.89 -0.23 -6.98
CA GLU A 182 13.05 1.23 -7.00
C GLU A 182 12.32 1.88 -5.82
N GLU A 183 11.12 1.39 -5.49
CA GLU A 183 10.33 1.85 -4.34
C GLU A 183 11.07 1.58 -3.02
N ILE A 184 11.69 0.39 -2.88
CA ILE A 184 12.52 0.06 -1.72
C ILE A 184 13.75 0.95 -1.63
N VAL A 185 14.46 1.13 -2.75
CA VAL A 185 15.64 1.99 -2.83
C VAL A 185 15.30 3.42 -2.40
N ASP A 186 14.19 3.97 -2.87
CA ASP A 186 13.75 5.32 -2.53
C ASP A 186 13.37 5.46 -1.06
N LEU A 187 12.93 4.39 -0.40
CA LEU A 187 12.67 4.40 1.05
C LEU A 187 13.97 4.28 1.86
N ILE A 188 14.85 3.32 1.54
CA ILE A 188 16.07 3.06 2.31
C ILE A 188 17.14 4.14 2.12
N LYS A 189 17.03 4.96 1.07
CA LYS A 189 17.86 6.15 0.90
C LYS A 189 17.56 7.26 1.90
N GLU A 190 16.42 7.21 2.59
CA GLU A 190 15.99 8.27 3.48
C GLU A 190 16.79 8.32 4.78
N ASP A 191 17.13 9.55 5.17
CA ASP A 191 17.91 9.85 6.35
C ASP A 191 17.14 9.57 7.66
N LYS A 192 15.80 9.51 7.60
CA LYS A 192 14.91 9.39 8.76
C LYS A 192 14.12 8.08 8.79
N ILE A 193 14.60 7.07 8.09
CA ILE A 193 13.96 5.74 8.07
C ILE A 193 14.06 5.07 9.44
N ASN A 194 12.94 4.56 9.96
CA ASN A 194 12.87 3.95 11.29
C ASN A 194 13.28 2.48 11.27
N ILE A 195 14.59 2.25 11.15
CA ILE A 195 15.23 0.94 11.23
C ILE A 195 16.73 1.07 11.51
N ASN A 196 17.32 0.14 12.27
CA ASN A 196 18.77 0.06 12.41
C ASN A 196 19.38 -0.75 11.25
N GLU A 197 20.70 -0.67 11.06
CA GLU A 197 21.36 -1.29 9.91
C GLU A 197 21.36 -2.83 9.94
N GLN A 198 21.34 -3.45 11.13
CA GLN A 198 21.28 -4.92 11.27
C GLN A 198 19.91 -5.43 10.81
N ASP A 199 18.83 -4.87 11.38
CA ASP A 199 17.46 -5.18 10.98
C ASP A 199 17.21 -4.87 9.51
N LEU A 200 17.84 -3.81 8.96
CA LEU A 200 17.74 -3.49 7.55
C LEU A 200 18.33 -4.60 6.67
N ILE A 201 19.47 -5.18 7.02
CA ILE A 201 20.01 -6.34 6.27
C ILE A 201 18.98 -7.46 6.25
N ASP A 202 18.40 -7.79 7.39
CA ASP A 202 17.46 -8.90 7.51
C ASP A 202 16.22 -8.64 6.65
N VAL A 203 15.69 -7.42 6.68
CA VAL A 203 14.61 -6.98 5.81
C VAL A 203 14.99 -7.12 4.33
N LEU A 204 16.19 -6.69 3.92
CA LEU A 204 16.62 -6.73 2.53
C LEU A 204 16.88 -8.16 2.03
N VAL A 205 17.42 -9.03 2.89
CA VAL A 205 17.58 -10.48 2.62
C VAL A 205 16.21 -11.12 2.46
N TRP A 206 15.30 -10.83 3.39
CA TRP A 206 13.96 -11.39 3.38
C TRP A 206 13.14 -10.89 2.18
N TYR A 207 13.23 -9.60 1.86
CA TYR A 207 12.66 -9.02 0.64
C TYR A 207 13.25 -9.69 -0.60
N SER A 208 14.57 -9.81 -0.71
CA SER A 208 15.21 -10.39 -1.91
C SER A 208 14.86 -11.87 -2.13
N ASN A 209 14.45 -12.58 -1.07
CA ASN A 209 13.94 -13.96 -1.17
C ASN A 209 12.47 -14.07 -1.60
N ASN A 210 11.67 -13.02 -1.40
CA ASN A 210 10.22 -13.04 -1.57
C ASN A 210 9.67 -11.96 -2.53
N PHE A 211 10.50 -11.04 -3.02
CA PHE A 211 10.04 -10.02 -3.95
C PHE A 211 9.61 -10.68 -5.27
N ASN A 212 8.48 -10.22 -5.81
CA ASN A 212 7.86 -10.83 -6.99
C ASN A 212 7.68 -12.36 -6.87
N CYS A 213 7.13 -12.86 -5.75
CA CYS A 213 6.81 -14.28 -5.53
C CYS A 213 6.05 -14.99 -6.68
N ALA A 214 5.43 -14.25 -7.61
CA ALA A 214 4.79 -14.79 -8.81
C ALA A 214 5.77 -15.13 -9.95
N SER A 215 7.06 -14.83 -9.80
CA SER A 215 8.09 -15.08 -10.81
C SER A 215 9.09 -16.13 -10.32
N ASP A 216 9.39 -17.11 -11.17
CA ASP A 216 10.41 -18.15 -10.95
C ASP A 216 11.83 -17.57 -11.02
N LEU A 217 12.12 -16.61 -10.14
CA LEU A 217 13.44 -15.99 -10.07
C LEU A 217 14.45 -16.99 -9.53
N SER A 218 15.54 -17.16 -10.28
CA SER A 218 16.66 -17.97 -9.83
C SER A 218 17.34 -17.34 -8.59
N ASN A 219 18.04 -18.17 -7.81
CA ASN A 219 18.87 -17.67 -6.71
C ASN A 219 19.89 -16.62 -7.17
N GLU A 220 20.31 -16.69 -8.43
CA GLU A 220 21.21 -15.72 -9.02
C GLU A 220 20.57 -14.35 -9.16
N GLN A 221 19.33 -14.28 -9.67
CA GLN A 221 18.59 -13.03 -9.82
C GLN A 221 18.28 -12.39 -8.45
N ARG A 222 17.85 -13.21 -7.47
CA ARG A 222 17.63 -12.78 -6.08
C ARG A 222 18.90 -12.20 -5.45
N GLY A 223 20.04 -12.86 -5.69
CA GLY A 223 21.33 -12.38 -5.22
C GLY A 223 21.75 -11.06 -5.85
N THR A 224 21.40 -10.82 -7.13
CA THR A 224 21.72 -9.56 -7.81
C THR A 224 20.88 -8.40 -7.28
N VAL A 225 19.62 -8.63 -6.94
CA VAL A 225 18.77 -7.64 -6.27
C VAL A 225 19.34 -7.29 -4.90
N LEU A 226 19.66 -8.30 -4.10
CA LEU A 226 20.28 -8.09 -2.79
C LEU A 226 21.58 -7.30 -2.88
N GLU A 227 22.45 -7.62 -3.84
CA GLU A 227 23.70 -6.89 -4.06
C GLU A 227 23.46 -5.40 -4.35
N ARG A 228 22.44 -5.05 -5.14
CA ARG A 228 22.10 -3.64 -5.41
C ARG A 228 21.56 -2.93 -4.18
N LEU A 229 20.72 -3.61 -3.40
CA LEU A 229 20.11 -3.04 -2.20
C LEU A 229 21.13 -2.84 -1.07
N LEU A 230 22.08 -3.76 -0.90
CA LEU A 230 23.11 -3.68 0.14
C LEU A 230 24.02 -2.45 0.00
N LYS A 231 24.10 -1.83 -1.19
CA LYS A 231 24.86 -0.58 -1.40
C LYS A 231 24.31 0.61 -0.60
N TYR A 232 23.09 0.51 -0.11
CA TYR A 232 22.44 1.55 0.70
C TYR A 232 22.53 1.28 2.21
N VAL A 233 23.12 0.15 2.60
CA VAL A 233 23.35 -0.22 4.00
C VAL A 233 24.66 0.39 4.50
N ARG A 234 24.64 0.91 5.73
CA ARG A 234 25.84 1.44 6.39
C ARG A 234 26.53 0.38 7.23
N PHE A 235 27.34 -0.42 6.57
CA PHE A 235 28.12 -1.48 7.24
C PHE A 235 29.00 -0.99 8.40
N GLN A 236 29.39 0.28 8.40
CA GLN A 236 30.09 0.92 9.53
C GLN A 236 29.33 0.80 10.86
N HIS A 237 28.00 0.83 10.85
CA HIS A 237 27.18 0.75 12.06
C HIS A 237 26.75 -0.69 12.42
N ILE A 238 27.27 -1.71 11.71
CA ILE A 238 26.87 -3.11 11.90
C ILE A 238 27.95 -3.85 12.66
N ASP A 239 27.62 -4.52 13.75
CA ASP A 239 28.60 -5.18 14.60
C ASP A 239 29.39 -6.28 13.85
N GLY A 240 30.68 -6.40 14.15
CA GLY A 240 31.54 -7.39 13.49
C GLY A 240 31.15 -8.82 13.83
N GLU A 241 30.64 -9.06 15.05
CA GLU A 241 30.12 -10.37 15.44
C GLU A 241 28.87 -10.74 14.64
N TYR A 242 27.96 -9.78 14.46
CA TYR A 242 26.78 -9.91 13.60
C TYR A 242 27.16 -10.29 12.17
N ILE A 243 28.14 -9.61 11.58
CA ILE A 243 28.61 -9.91 10.22
C ILE A 243 29.10 -11.36 10.15
N ASN A 244 29.97 -11.78 11.06
CA ASN A 244 30.57 -13.11 11.01
C ASN A 244 29.54 -14.24 11.21
N LEU A 245 28.60 -14.08 12.14
CA LEU A 245 27.57 -15.08 12.45
C LEU A 245 26.46 -15.12 11.40
N HIS A 246 25.92 -13.96 11.02
CA HIS A 246 24.71 -13.90 10.20
C HIS A 246 25.01 -14.09 8.71
N PHE A 247 26.15 -13.60 8.23
CA PHE A 247 26.50 -13.68 6.81
C PHE A 247 27.00 -15.05 6.37
N SER A 248 27.57 -15.83 7.29
CA SER A 248 27.98 -17.22 7.03
C SER A 248 26.80 -18.18 6.92
N ALA A 249 25.64 -17.82 7.48
CA ALA A 249 24.43 -18.63 7.45
C ALA A 249 23.59 -18.42 6.17
N ILE A 250 23.66 -17.24 5.55
CA ILE A 250 22.77 -16.86 4.44
C ILE A 250 23.49 -17.08 3.11
N LYS A 251 23.07 -18.12 2.36
CA LYS A 251 23.66 -18.48 1.06
C LYS A 251 23.73 -17.33 0.05
N LEU A 252 22.72 -16.46 0.01
CA LEU A 252 22.69 -15.30 -0.89
C LEU A 252 23.84 -14.31 -0.61
N LEU A 253 24.31 -14.23 0.64
CA LEU A 253 25.39 -13.34 1.04
C LEU A 253 26.78 -13.90 0.69
N HIS A 254 26.90 -15.18 0.30
CA HIS A 254 28.17 -15.78 -0.13
C HIS A 254 28.61 -15.39 -1.54
N ARG A 255 27.85 -14.56 -2.26
CA ARG A 255 28.25 -14.13 -3.60
C ARG A 255 29.53 -13.29 -3.53
N PRO A 256 30.48 -13.46 -4.47
CA PRO A 256 31.77 -12.76 -4.43
C PRO A 256 31.65 -11.24 -4.31
N ALA A 257 30.70 -10.62 -5.02
CA ALA A 257 30.48 -9.18 -4.94
C ALA A 257 30.01 -8.71 -3.55
N ILE A 258 29.15 -9.49 -2.90
CA ILE A 258 28.66 -9.21 -1.54
C ILE A 258 29.77 -9.48 -0.52
N GLN A 259 30.54 -10.56 -0.68
CA GLN A 259 31.71 -10.87 0.14
C GLN A 259 32.79 -9.79 0.06
N GLN A 260 33.02 -9.22 -1.12
CA GLN A 260 33.90 -8.04 -1.27
C GLN A 260 33.36 -6.85 -0.47
N LEU A 261 32.06 -6.55 -0.57
CA LEU A 261 31.44 -5.47 0.21
C LEU A 261 31.62 -5.66 1.73
N ILE A 262 31.45 -6.88 2.21
CA ILE A 262 31.61 -7.24 3.62
C ILE A 262 33.08 -7.13 4.06
N GLN A 263 34.00 -7.65 3.26
CA GLN A 263 35.42 -7.65 3.60
C GLN A 263 35.95 -6.22 3.74
N PHE A 264 35.58 -5.32 2.82
CA PHE A 264 35.88 -3.90 2.93
C PHE A 264 35.29 -3.26 4.19
N ALA A 265 34.08 -3.65 4.62
CA ALA A 265 33.49 -3.14 5.85
C ALA A 265 34.24 -3.60 7.10
N ILE A 266 34.63 -4.88 7.16
CA ILE A 266 35.45 -5.44 8.24
C ILE A 266 36.80 -4.72 8.31
N ASP A 267 37.44 -4.51 7.16
CA ASP A 267 38.75 -3.87 7.10
C ASP A 267 38.67 -2.38 7.46
N GLY A 268 37.63 -1.67 7.04
CA GLY A 268 37.38 -0.28 7.44
C GLY A 268 37.21 -0.12 8.96
N LYS A 269 36.57 -1.07 9.64
CA LYS A 269 36.44 -1.07 11.11
C LYS A 269 37.78 -1.25 11.84
N LYS A 270 38.67 -2.09 11.31
CA LYS A 270 40.01 -2.31 11.90
C LYS A 270 40.89 -1.05 11.84
N ILE A 271 40.65 -0.16 10.87
CA ILE A 271 41.43 1.05 10.65
C ILE A 271 41.01 2.19 11.61
N GLY A 272 39.86 2.07 12.30
CA GLY A 272 39.47 2.99 13.38
C GLY A 272 39.15 4.43 12.93
N SER A 273 38.94 4.67 11.62
CA SER A 273 38.57 6.00 11.11
C SER A 273 37.40 5.89 10.13
N ASP A 274 36.26 6.48 10.51
CA ASP A 274 35.05 6.59 9.66
C ASP A 274 35.32 7.30 8.31
N ASN A 275 36.44 8.04 8.21
CA ASN A 275 36.79 8.83 7.05
C ASN A 275 37.47 8.05 5.89
N GLN A 276 37.77 6.75 6.05
CA GLN A 276 38.46 5.94 5.03
C GLN A 276 37.61 4.83 4.40
N LEU A 277 36.32 4.75 4.71
CA LEU A 277 35.44 3.81 4.01
C LEU A 277 35.21 4.25 2.54
N PRO A 278 35.21 3.31 1.58
CA PRO A 278 34.86 3.60 0.18
C PRO A 278 33.52 4.34 0.10
N ILE A 279 33.41 5.31 -0.81
CA ILE A 279 32.19 6.13 -1.00
C ILE A 279 30.92 5.26 -1.12
N GLN A 280 31.09 4.07 -1.71
CA GLN A 280 30.05 3.07 -1.94
C GLN A 280 29.49 2.43 -0.66
N MET A 281 30.11 2.64 0.52
CA MET A 281 29.72 2.03 1.81
C MET A 281 29.21 3.00 2.85
N ARG A 282 29.31 4.30 2.56
CA ARG A 282 28.82 5.33 3.49
C ARG A 282 27.29 5.36 3.55
N GLY A 283 26.63 4.74 2.56
CA GLY A 283 25.21 4.94 2.31
C GLY A 283 24.88 6.42 2.08
N PRO A 284 23.59 6.78 1.98
CA PRO A 284 23.15 8.16 2.21
C PRO A 284 23.56 8.61 3.63
N LYS A 285 23.49 9.89 3.99
CA LYS A 285 23.57 10.29 5.42
C LYS A 285 22.26 9.83 6.12
N ARG A 286 22.23 9.63 7.44
CA ARG A 286 20.97 9.42 8.23
C ARG A 286 21.22 10.20 9.50
N GLU A 287 20.21 10.94 9.92
CA GLU A 287 20.24 11.57 11.23
C GLU A 287 20.20 10.43 12.27
N ALA A 288 21.05 10.50 13.29
CA ALA A 288 21.04 9.51 14.36
C ALA A 288 19.72 9.63 15.15
N TYR A 289 19.13 8.48 15.50
CA TYR A 289 18.02 8.41 16.45
C TYR A 289 18.50 8.67 17.88
#